data_AF-A0A1W9PS18-F1
#
_entry.id   AF-A0A1W9PS18-F1
#
_cell.length_a   1.000
_cell.length_b   1.000
_cell.length_c   1.000
_cell.angle_alpha   90.00
_cell.angle_beta   90.00
_cell.angle_gamma   90.00
#
_symmetry.space_group_name_H-M   'P 1'
#
loop_
_entity.id
_entity.type
_entity.pdbx_description
1 polymer ?
#
loop_
_entity_poly.entity_id
_entity_poly.type
_entity_poly.pdbx_seq_one_letter_code
_entity_poly.pdbx_strand_id
1 'polypeptide(L)'
;MDVVLVIDVSTSMTSDGTGNDRDPSQCNPADNCHPFKEVKEAARIFAERILDISANGGDPSKEQDRLAIVTFSNGWEAGATKVEPPGWMTDYNVANSLISNLDVYEPVHCDSAPALGTCRKYVAGNYVGLDCPAAYAPGGNPSTCTTTNIGGGLKLGGNMFALNTRPASLWVVVLLTDGAANASDEPVPDADPNVYGYCPNSTWAGAPYCRDILSSTYHAGGPDYDADDFARDMADFVGCYPTSPYAGCSSAGQGAVIFTIGLGSQVLDTYAPGDVAHGVSLLRYIANVGYDGNPASANDPCAAFYNDGDNDGDGTHNWEEWCGNYYFSPTGNQLNKVFEDIASRIFTRISH
;
A
#
# COMPACT_ATOMS: atom_id res chain seq x y z
N MET A 1 -16.33 13.45 8.26
CA MET A 1 -15.13 12.60 8.21
C MET A 1 -14.35 12.91 6.95
N ASP A 2 -13.04 12.66 6.96
CA ASP A 2 -12.18 12.74 5.80
C ASP A 2 -11.48 11.38 5.59
N VAL A 3 -11.76 10.71 4.48
CA VAL A 3 -11.23 9.37 4.17
C VAL A 3 -10.30 9.42 2.96
N VAL A 4 -9.16 8.77 3.04
CA VAL A 4 -8.26 8.57 1.90
C VAL A 4 -8.14 7.08 1.61
N LEU A 5 -8.51 6.66 0.40
CA LEU A 5 -8.15 5.35 -0.13
C LEU A 5 -6.74 5.43 -0.71
N VAL A 6 -5.83 4.62 -0.20
CA VAL A 6 -4.45 4.50 -0.70
C VAL A 6 -4.36 3.13 -1.37
N ILE A 7 -4.38 3.11 -2.70
CA ILE A 7 -4.56 1.91 -3.50
C ILE A 7 -3.28 1.59 -4.26
N ASP A 8 -2.79 0.39 -4.05
CA ASP A 8 -1.70 -0.18 -4.85
C ASP A 8 -2.18 -0.38 -6.30
N VAL A 9 -1.45 0.21 -7.24
CA VAL A 9 -1.64 0.02 -8.68
C VAL A 9 -0.38 -0.58 -9.32
N SER A 10 0.50 -1.16 -8.52
CA SER A 10 1.70 -1.85 -8.99
C SER A 10 1.35 -3.00 -9.94
N THR A 11 2.31 -3.39 -10.77
CA THR A 11 2.07 -4.43 -11.78
C THR A 11 1.71 -5.79 -11.18
N SER A 12 2.01 -6.07 -9.90
CA SER A 12 1.58 -7.31 -9.23
C SER A 12 0.06 -7.41 -9.13
N MET A 13 -0.68 -6.30 -9.22
CA MET A 13 -2.15 -6.26 -9.23
C MET A 13 -2.78 -6.90 -10.50
N THR A 14 -1.98 -7.57 -11.34
CA THR A 14 -2.42 -8.47 -12.42
C THR A 14 -2.12 -9.96 -12.16
N SER A 15 -1.62 -10.32 -10.98
CA SER A 15 -1.06 -11.66 -10.67
C SER A 15 -2.05 -12.81 -10.84
N ASP A 16 -3.33 -12.53 -10.56
CA ASP A 16 -4.41 -13.51 -10.60
C ASP A 16 -4.99 -13.65 -12.02
N GLY A 17 -4.56 -12.79 -12.95
CA GLY A 17 -4.85 -12.90 -14.37
C GLY A 17 -4.32 -14.21 -14.97
N THR A 18 -4.95 -14.65 -16.05
CA THR A 18 -4.53 -15.84 -16.80
C THR A 18 -3.98 -15.46 -18.17
N GLY A 19 -2.87 -16.09 -18.58
CA GLY A 19 -2.26 -15.82 -19.88
C GLY A 19 -1.94 -14.33 -20.07
N ASN A 20 -2.53 -13.73 -21.10
CA ASN A 20 -2.32 -12.32 -21.44
C ASN A 20 -2.98 -11.34 -20.45
N ASP A 21 -3.92 -11.78 -19.60
CA ASP A 21 -4.54 -10.90 -18.60
C ASP A 21 -3.56 -10.52 -17.47
N ARG A 22 -2.37 -11.13 -17.42
CA ARG A 22 -1.26 -10.72 -16.56
C ARG A 22 -0.49 -9.51 -17.10
N ASP A 23 -0.66 -9.18 -18.37
CA ASP A 23 -0.01 -8.06 -19.03
C ASP A 23 -0.86 -6.80 -18.86
N PRO A 24 -0.39 -5.77 -18.12
CA PRO A 24 -1.13 -4.52 -17.95
C PRO A 24 -1.57 -3.88 -19.27
N SER A 25 -0.78 -4.01 -20.35
CA SER A 25 -1.12 -3.45 -21.65
C SER A 25 -2.27 -4.14 -22.38
N GLN A 26 -2.62 -5.35 -21.93
CA GLN A 26 -3.76 -6.11 -22.42
C GLN A 26 -4.96 -5.98 -21.48
N CYS A 27 -4.71 -6.04 -20.17
CA CYS A 27 -5.77 -6.10 -19.18
C CYS A 27 -6.36 -4.72 -18.82
N ASN A 28 -5.58 -3.64 -18.89
CA ASN A 28 -6.10 -2.28 -18.64
C ASN A 28 -7.17 -1.91 -19.69
N PRO A 29 -6.92 -2.01 -21.02
CA PRO A 29 -7.94 -1.66 -22.01
C PRO A 29 -9.17 -2.58 -21.99
N ALA A 30 -9.01 -3.81 -21.50
CA ALA A 30 -10.08 -4.79 -21.37
C ALA A 30 -10.85 -4.68 -20.04
N ASP A 31 -10.39 -3.86 -19.10
CA ASP A 31 -10.91 -3.76 -17.74
C ASP A 31 -11.02 -5.13 -17.04
N ASN A 32 -9.96 -5.94 -17.16
CA ASN A 32 -9.91 -7.30 -16.63
C ASN A 32 -8.60 -7.65 -15.91
N CYS A 33 -7.84 -6.66 -15.44
CA CYS A 33 -6.67 -6.92 -14.60
C CYS A 33 -7.12 -7.53 -13.27
N HIS A 34 -6.72 -8.76 -12.97
CA HIS A 34 -7.10 -9.44 -11.74
C HIS A 34 -5.88 -9.57 -10.81
N PRO A 35 -5.97 -9.20 -9.51
CA PRO A 35 -7.20 -8.90 -8.77
C PRO A 35 -7.63 -7.43 -8.77
N PHE A 36 -7.00 -6.55 -9.57
CA PHE A 36 -7.30 -5.11 -9.54
C PHE A 36 -8.75 -4.75 -9.87
N LYS A 37 -9.41 -5.54 -10.73
CA LYS A 37 -10.82 -5.37 -11.06
C LYS A 37 -11.69 -5.48 -9.82
N GLU A 38 -11.48 -6.51 -9.01
CA GLU A 38 -12.19 -6.71 -7.75
C GLU A 38 -11.89 -5.59 -6.75
N VAL A 39 -10.66 -5.05 -6.76
CA VAL A 39 -10.31 -3.86 -5.97
C VAL A 39 -11.14 -2.66 -6.39
N LYS A 40 -11.27 -2.40 -7.71
CA LYS A 40 -12.12 -1.31 -8.21
C LYS A 40 -13.58 -1.51 -7.82
N GLU A 41 -14.11 -2.73 -7.93
CA GLU A 41 -15.48 -3.05 -7.53
C GLU A 41 -15.71 -2.77 -6.04
N ALA A 42 -14.82 -3.26 -5.17
CA ALA A 42 -14.95 -3.09 -3.73
C ALA A 42 -14.74 -1.64 -3.28
N ALA A 43 -13.77 -0.93 -3.87
CA ALA A 43 -13.53 0.48 -3.59
C ALA A 43 -14.72 1.36 -3.99
N ARG A 44 -15.43 1.03 -5.07
CA ARG A 44 -16.67 1.74 -5.47
C ARG A 44 -17.78 1.54 -4.46
N ILE A 45 -17.99 0.30 -3.99
CA ILE A 45 -18.97 0.01 -2.92
C ILE A 45 -18.61 0.78 -1.65
N PHE A 46 -17.33 0.82 -1.29
CA PHE A 46 -16.87 1.63 -0.16
C PHE A 46 -17.15 3.12 -0.37
N ALA A 47 -16.85 3.68 -1.54
CA ALA A 47 -17.11 5.08 -1.86
C ALA A 47 -18.61 5.42 -1.76
N GLU A 48 -19.50 4.52 -2.19
CA GLU A 48 -20.95 4.66 -2.01
C GLU A 48 -21.31 4.76 -0.53
N ARG A 49 -20.73 3.89 0.32
CA ARG A 49 -20.98 3.93 1.77
C ARG A 49 -20.52 5.22 2.42
N ILE A 50 -19.38 5.77 1.99
CA ILE A 50 -18.80 6.99 2.57
C ILE A 50 -19.48 8.26 2.06
N LEU A 51 -19.83 8.34 0.78
CA LEU A 51 -20.26 9.59 0.13
C LEU A 51 -21.76 9.67 -0.17
N ASP A 52 -22.50 8.58 -0.03
CA ASP A 52 -23.94 8.57 -0.23
C ASP A 52 -24.68 8.24 1.07
N ILE A 53 -24.80 9.24 1.94
CA ILE A 53 -25.62 9.10 3.16
C ILE A 53 -27.09 8.79 2.84
N SER A 54 -27.58 9.11 1.64
CA SER A 54 -28.97 8.85 1.23
C SER A 54 -29.22 7.37 0.96
N ALA A 55 -28.24 6.68 0.37
CA ALA A 55 -28.22 5.22 0.25
C ALA A 55 -28.23 4.53 1.62
N ASN A 56 -27.79 5.23 2.67
CA ASN A 56 -27.79 4.77 4.06
C ASN A 56 -28.93 5.39 4.91
N GLY A 57 -29.93 6.03 4.28
CA GLY A 57 -31.14 6.54 4.95
C GLY A 57 -31.00 7.90 5.65
N GLY A 58 -29.89 8.62 5.45
CA GLY A 58 -29.68 9.96 5.97
C GLY A 58 -30.04 11.09 5.00
N ASP A 59 -29.88 12.32 5.47
CA ASP A 59 -30.26 13.56 4.76
C ASP A 59 -29.11 14.05 3.87
N PRO A 60 -29.26 14.05 2.53
CA PRO A 60 -28.20 14.50 1.60
C PRO A 60 -27.73 15.92 1.85
N SER A 61 -28.55 16.79 2.46
CA SER A 61 -28.16 18.17 2.77
C SER A 61 -27.16 18.28 3.93
N LYS A 62 -26.90 17.16 4.62
CA LYS A 62 -25.96 17.04 5.73
C LYS A 62 -24.71 16.22 5.35
N GLU A 63 -24.56 15.83 4.10
CA GLU A 63 -23.36 15.15 3.63
C GLU A 63 -22.16 16.08 3.79
N GLN A 64 -21.22 15.66 4.63
CA GLN A 64 -20.00 16.39 4.90
C GLN A 64 -18.79 15.45 4.85
N ASP A 65 -18.98 14.18 4.49
CA ASP A 65 -17.88 13.25 4.34
C ASP A 65 -17.21 13.50 2.99
N ARG A 66 -15.89 13.36 2.98
CA ARG A 66 -15.10 13.52 1.75
C ARG A 66 -14.13 12.37 1.60
N LEU A 67 -13.95 11.97 0.35
CA LEU A 67 -13.08 10.89 -0.07
C LEU A 67 -11.98 11.47 -0.97
N ALA A 68 -10.74 11.04 -0.76
CA ALA A 68 -9.67 11.20 -1.73
C ALA A 68 -9.12 9.83 -2.10
N ILE A 69 -8.52 9.75 -3.28
CA ILE A 69 -7.88 8.53 -3.78
C ILE A 69 -6.42 8.86 -4.08
N VAL A 70 -5.54 8.07 -3.50
CA VAL A 70 -4.12 8.06 -3.78
C VAL A 70 -3.81 6.71 -4.40
N THR A 71 -3.15 6.73 -5.54
CA THR A 71 -2.60 5.52 -6.17
C THR A 71 -1.09 5.51 -6.00
N PHE A 72 -0.52 4.33 -5.82
CA PHE A 72 0.93 4.18 -5.75
C PHE A 72 1.40 2.96 -6.55
N SER A 73 2.55 3.12 -7.19
CA SER A 73 3.28 2.04 -7.83
C SER A 73 4.77 2.27 -7.60
N ASN A 74 5.55 2.59 -8.63
CA ASN A 74 6.92 3.06 -8.42
C ASN A 74 6.93 4.50 -7.88
N GLY A 75 8.01 4.90 -7.21
CA GLY A 75 8.15 6.23 -6.59
C GLY A 75 8.99 7.24 -7.36
N TRP A 76 9.63 6.81 -8.46
CA TRP A 76 10.57 7.65 -9.21
C TRP A 76 9.99 8.18 -10.53
N GLU A 77 9.05 7.47 -11.14
CA GLU A 77 8.38 7.97 -12.34
C GLU A 77 7.30 8.99 -11.98
N ALA A 78 7.29 10.08 -12.74
CA ALA A 78 6.29 11.13 -12.58
C ALA A 78 4.87 10.55 -12.76
N GLY A 79 4.06 10.64 -11.71
CA GLY A 79 2.66 10.20 -11.73
C GLY A 79 2.45 8.70 -11.46
N ALA A 80 3.49 7.95 -11.11
CA ALA A 80 3.37 6.56 -10.66
C ALA A 80 2.86 6.44 -9.22
N THR A 81 3.20 7.42 -8.37
CA THR A 81 2.60 7.62 -7.05
C THR A 81 1.99 9.02 -7.01
N LYS A 82 0.67 9.13 -6.83
CA LYS A 82 -0.05 10.40 -6.97
C LYS A 82 -1.37 10.45 -6.20
N VAL A 83 -1.80 11.68 -5.91
CA VAL A 83 -3.19 11.97 -5.59
C VAL A 83 -3.96 12.05 -6.91
N GLU A 84 -5.03 11.27 -7.02
CA GLU A 84 -5.86 11.29 -8.21
C GLU A 84 -6.72 12.57 -8.25
N PRO A 85 -6.78 13.28 -9.39
CA PRO A 85 -7.62 14.46 -9.52
C PRO A 85 -9.11 14.07 -9.42
N PRO A 86 -9.96 14.87 -8.75
CA PRO A 86 -9.72 16.25 -8.30
C PRO A 86 -9.14 16.38 -6.87
N GLY A 87 -8.70 15.29 -6.25
CA GLY A 87 -8.38 15.25 -4.82
C GLY A 87 -9.63 14.97 -3.98
N TRP A 88 -10.00 15.89 -3.09
CA TRP A 88 -11.18 15.71 -2.24
C TRP A 88 -12.49 15.71 -3.06
N MET A 89 -13.28 14.65 -2.88
CA MET A 89 -14.58 14.45 -3.52
C MET A 89 -15.67 14.27 -2.46
N THR A 90 -16.85 14.83 -2.73
CA THR A 90 -18.07 14.67 -1.92
C THR A 90 -19.23 14.08 -2.71
N ASP A 91 -19.01 13.75 -3.99
CA ASP A 91 -20.01 13.18 -4.89
C ASP A 91 -19.57 11.76 -5.25
N TYR A 92 -20.41 10.78 -4.88
CA TYR A 92 -20.19 9.38 -5.21
C TYR A 92 -19.99 9.15 -6.71
N ASN A 93 -20.73 9.84 -7.59
CA ASN A 93 -20.60 9.62 -9.03
C ASN A 93 -19.22 10.03 -9.56
N VAL A 94 -18.63 11.08 -8.99
CA VAL A 94 -17.27 11.52 -9.33
C VAL A 94 -16.26 10.47 -8.86
N ALA A 95 -16.37 10.01 -7.61
CA ALA A 95 -15.50 8.97 -7.07
C ALA A 95 -15.64 7.65 -7.84
N ASN A 96 -16.86 7.22 -8.12
CA ASN A 96 -17.18 6.02 -8.87
C ASN A 96 -16.59 6.05 -10.29
N SER A 97 -16.72 7.18 -10.98
CA SER A 97 -16.12 7.38 -12.30
C SER A 97 -14.59 7.33 -12.22
N LEU A 98 -13.99 8.00 -11.24
CA LEU A 98 -12.53 7.98 -11.04
C LEU A 98 -12.03 6.56 -10.80
N ILE A 99 -12.60 5.85 -9.81
CA ILE A 99 -12.17 4.48 -9.45
C ILE A 99 -12.28 3.55 -10.65
N SER A 100 -13.37 3.63 -11.42
CA SER A 100 -13.59 2.75 -12.58
C SER A 100 -12.51 2.89 -13.65
N ASN A 101 -11.96 4.10 -13.79
CA ASN A 101 -10.94 4.44 -14.78
C ASN A 101 -9.51 4.34 -14.24
N LEU A 102 -9.31 3.79 -13.03
CA LEU A 102 -7.97 3.47 -12.57
C LEU A 102 -7.40 2.30 -13.40
N ASP A 103 -6.12 2.43 -13.72
CA ASP A 103 -5.33 1.44 -14.45
C ASP A 103 -4.20 0.94 -13.56
N VAL A 104 -3.81 -0.32 -13.78
CA VAL A 104 -2.57 -0.87 -13.23
C VAL A 104 -1.40 -0.21 -13.94
N TYR A 105 -0.33 0.06 -13.20
CA TYR A 105 0.94 0.56 -13.71
C TYR A 105 1.46 -0.30 -14.87
N GLU A 106 1.74 0.36 -15.99
CA GLU A 106 2.03 -0.26 -17.29
C GLU A 106 3.46 0.08 -17.76
N PRO A 107 4.51 -0.62 -17.28
CA PRO A 107 5.90 -0.31 -17.62
C PRO A 107 6.19 -0.57 -19.10
N VAL A 108 7.09 0.18 -19.73
CA VAL A 108 7.35 0.05 -21.18
C VAL A 108 7.80 -1.36 -21.61
N HIS A 109 7.73 -1.68 -22.91
CA HIS A 109 8.21 -2.97 -23.42
C HIS A 109 9.75 -3.04 -23.38
N CYS A 110 10.32 -4.18 -22.99
CA CYS A 110 11.78 -4.36 -22.91
C CYS A 110 12.55 -4.17 -24.24
N ASP A 111 11.90 -4.36 -25.40
CA ASP A 111 12.50 -4.13 -26.72
C ASP A 111 12.79 -2.65 -26.99
N SER A 112 12.16 -1.75 -26.22
CA SER A 112 12.50 -0.32 -26.24
C SER A 112 13.85 -0.02 -25.57
N ALA A 113 14.48 -1.02 -24.94
CA ALA A 113 15.72 -0.91 -24.19
C ALA A 113 15.70 0.29 -23.20
N PRO A 114 14.76 0.29 -22.24
CA PRO A 114 14.63 1.41 -21.32
C PRO A 114 15.90 1.57 -20.48
N ALA A 115 16.33 2.81 -20.32
CA ALA A 115 17.54 3.16 -19.57
C ALA A 115 17.36 2.97 -18.05
N LEU A 116 16.13 3.10 -17.56
CA LEU A 116 15.72 2.97 -16.17
C LEU A 116 14.44 2.15 -16.12
N GLY A 117 14.16 1.54 -14.98
CA GLY A 117 12.84 0.97 -14.75
C GLY A 117 12.70 -0.49 -15.10
N THR A 118 11.64 -1.07 -14.56
CA THR A 118 11.12 -2.36 -14.99
C THR A 118 10.46 -2.25 -16.37
N CYS A 119 10.41 -3.35 -17.10
CA CYS A 119 9.85 -3.41 -18.44
C CYS A 119 9.08 -4.72 -18.65
N ARG A 120 8.08 -4.69 -19.54
CA ARG A 120 7.29 -5.86 -19.92
C ARG A 120 8.08 -6.73 -20.90
N LYS A 121 8.29 -8.00 -20.54
CA LYS A 121 9.07 -8.97 -21.33
C LYS A 121 8.15 -9.94 -22.04
N TYR A 122 8.48 -10.20 -23.31
CA TYR A 122 7.75 -11.15 -24.16
C TYR A 122 8.70 -12.18 -24.74
N VAL A 123 8.26 -13.44 -24.81
CA VAL A 123 8.96 -14.54 -25.47
C VAL A 123 8.04 -15.15 -26.51
N ALA A 124 8.48 -15.12 -27.78
CA ALA A 124 7.68 -15.55 -28.93
C ALA A 124 6.29 -14.86 -28.98
N GLY A 125 6.23 -13.58 -28.60
CA GLY A 125 4.99 -12.78 -28.58
C GLY A 125 4.09 -12.98 -27.36
N ASN A 126 4.45 -13.85 -26.41
CA ASN A 126 3.68 -14.06 -25.18
C ASN A 126 4.33 -13.29 -24.02
N TYR A 127 3.52 -12.60 -23.22
CA TYR A 127 3.99 -11.96 -22.00
C TYR A 127 4.49 -13.02 -21.01
N VAL A 128 5.70 -12.81 -20.47
CA VAL A 128 6.32 -13.74 -19.51
C VAL A 128 6.58 -13.11 -18.15
N GLY A 129 6.24 -11.82 -17.98
CA GLY A 129 6.46 -11.07 -16.76
C GLY A 129 7.30 -9.82 -16.98
N LEU A 130 7.79 -9.30 -15.87
CA LEU A 130 8.65 -8.13 -15.84
C LEU A 130 10.13 -8.51 -15.94
N ASP A 131 10.93 -7.59 -16.46
CA ASP A 131 12.39 -7.63 -16.45
C ASP A 131 12.92 -6.25 -16.06
N CYS A 132 14.14 -6.16 -15.55
CA CYS A 132 14.74 -4.86 -15.25
C CYS A 132 16.17 -4.74 -15.77
N PRO A 133 16.34 -4.48 -17.09
CA PRO A 133 17.65 -4.24 -17.71
C PRO A 133 18.54 -3.26 -16.99
N ALA A 134 17.94 -2.22 -16.40
CA ALA A 134 18.63 -1.20 -15.65
C ALA A 134 19.33 -1.72 -14.38
N ALA A 135 18.88 -2.85 -13.80
CA ALA A 135 19.51 -3.42 -12.60
C ALA A 135 20.85 -4.09 -12.95
N TYR A 136 20.88 -4.93 -13.97
CA TYR A 136 22.04 -5.78 -14.27
C TYR A 136 23.04 -5.17 -15.26
N ALA A 137 22.81 -3.94 -15.71
CA ALA A 137 23.79 -3.17 -16.48
C ALA A 137 25.03 -2.81 -15.62
N PRO A 138 26.21 -2.55 -16.23
CA PRO A 138 27.35 -2.01 -15.49
C PRO A 138 26.99 -0.68 -14.81
N GLY A 139 27.06 -0.64 -13.47
CA GLY A 139 26.59 0.51 -12.69
C GLY A 139 25.07 0.59 -12.56
N GLY A 140 24.36 -0.53 -12.76
CA GLY A 140 22.92 -0.61 -12.71
C GLY A 140 22.34 -0.29 -11.34
N ASN A 141 21.09 0.19 -11.33
CA ASN A 141 20.43 0.69 -10.13
C ASN A 141 19.08 -0.03 -9.89
N PRO A 142 19.00 -0.93 -8.88
CA PRO A 142 17.82 -1.72 -8.60
C PRO A 142 16.65 -0.91 -8.03
N SER A 143 16.90 0.31 -7.53
CA SER A 143 15.85 1.21 -7.04
C SER A 143 14.81 1.58 -8.10
N THR A 144 15.15 1.45 -9.38
CA THR A 144 14.20 1.70 -10.48
C THR A 144 13.31 0.51 -10.82
N CYS A 145 13.64 -0.69 -10.34
CA CYS A 145 13.04 -1.94 -10.79
C CYS A 145 11.76 -2.34 -10.05
N THR A 146 11.49 -1.67 -8.94
CA THR A 146 10.45 -2.02 -7.99
C THR A 146 9.22 -1.14 -8.17
N THR A 147 8.06 -1.64 -7.77
CA THR A 147 6.77 -1.03 -8.14
C THR A 147 5.80 -0.87 -6.99
N THR A 148 6.19 -1.10 -5.73
CA THR A 148 5.27 -1.09 -4.58
C THR A 148 5.74 -0.05 -3.55
N ASN A 149 5.35 1.23 -3.78
CA ASN A 149 5.71 2.39 -2.97
C ASN A 149 4.66 2.72 -1.89
N ILE A 150 4.54 1.83 -0.90
CA ILE A 150 3.59 2.00 0.21
C ILE A 150 3.86 3.31 0.97
N GLY A 151 5.14 3.63 1.22
CA GLY A 151 5.52 4.86 1.93
C GLY A 151 5.08 6.12 1.20
N GLY A 152 5.29 6.22 -0.12
CA GLY A 152 4.84 7.34 -0.93
C GLY A 152 3.31 7.47 -0.95
N GLY A 153 2.60 6.34 -1.02
CA GLY A 153 1.15 6.29 -0.87
C GLY A 153 0.67 6.86 0.46
N LEU A 154 1.25 6.41 1.58
CA LEU A 154 0.93 6.91 2.92
C LEU A 154 1.26 8.39 3.10
N LYS A 155 2.43 8.82 2.61
CA LYS A 155 2.86 10.23 2.63
C LYS A 155 1.87 11.14 1.93
N LEU A 156 1.48 10.79 0.70
CA LEU A 156 0.47 11.55 -0.05
C LEU A 156 -0.90 11.49 0.64
N GLY A 157 -1.26 10.33 1.19
CA GLY A 157 -2.50 10.17 1.95
C GLY A 157 -2.57 11.09 3.18
N GLY A 158 -1.53 11.12 4.00
CA GLY A 158 -1.44 12.04 5.14
C GLY A 158 -1.43 13.51 4.71
N ASN A 159 -0.75 13.83 3.61
CA ASN A 159 -0.73 15.19 3.07
C ASN A 159 -2.13 15.69 2.66
N MET A 160 -3.06 14.81 2.29
CA MET A 160 -4.43 15.22 1.99
C MET A 160 -5.13 15.90 3.17
N PHE A 161 -4.84 15.50 4.43
CA PHE A 161 -5.44 16.12 5.62
C PHE A 161 -4.96 17.57 5.85
N ALA A 162 -3.80 17.94 5.29
CA ALA A 162 -3.32 19.32 5.29
C ALA A 162 -4.02 20.19 4.22
N LEU A 163 -4.72 19.58 3.25
CA LEU A 163 -5.43 20.30 2.19
C LEU A 163 -6.88 20.56 2.60
N ASN A 164 -7.23 21.84 2.77
CA ASN A 164 -8.54 22.26 3.30
C ASN A 164 -8.85 21.55 4.62
N THR A 165 -7.95 21.69 5.59
CA THR A 165 -7.98 20.95 6.87
C THR A 165 -9.28 21.16 7.63
N ARG A 166 -9.81 20.06 8.19
CA ARG A 166 -10.94 20.05 9.10
C ARG A 166 -10.47 19.44 10.43
N PRO A 167 -9.96 20.24 11.38
CA PRO A 167 -9.36 19.71 12.60
C PRO A 167 -10.31 18.91 13.51
N ALA A 168 -11.61 19.07 13.33
CA ALA A 168 -12.64 18.34 14.07
C ALA A 168 -13.19 17.12 13.31
N SER A 169 -12.71 16.82 12.09
CA SER A 169 -13.11 15.61 11.39
C SER A 169 -12.29 14.41 11.87
N LEU A 170 -12.92 13.24 11.87
CA LEU A 170 -12.18 11.98 11.91
C LEU A 170 -11.40 11.84 10.60
N TRP A 171 -10.08 11.63 10.70
CA TRP A 171 -9.18 11.34 9.57
C TRP A 171 -8.95 9.84 9.47
N VAL A 172 -9.19 9.28 8.29
CA VAL A 172 -9.07 7.84 8.04
C VAL A 172 -8.27 7.59 6.77
N VAL A 173 -7.32 6.68 6.84
CA VAL A 173 -6.62 6.09 5.69
C VAL A 173 -7.02 4.62 5.59
N VAL A 174 -7.35 4.17 4.39
CA VAL A 174 -7.51 2.75 4.08
C VAL A 174 -6.48 2.40 3.01
N LEU A 175 -5.44 1.67 3.41
CA LEU A 175 -4.37 1.18 2.56
C LEU A 175 -4.72 -0.22 2.04
N LEU A 176 -4.62 -0.44 0.73
CA LEU A 176 -4.76 -1.74 0.10
C LEU A 176 -3.54 -2.02 -0.77
N THR A 177 -2.92 -3.19 -0.58
CA THR A 177 -1.78 -3.67 -1.39
C THR A 177 -1.78 -5.19 -1.48
N ASP A 178 -1.19 -5.72 -2.54
CA ASP A 178 -0.98 -7.16 -2.72
C ASP A 178 0.45 -7.63 -2.41
N GLY A 179 1.34 -6.73 -1.97
CA GLY A 179 2.74 -7.06 -1.76
C GLY A 179 3.41 -6.31 -0.62
N ALA A 180 4.72 -6.54 -0.51
CA ALA A 180 5.60 -5.83 0.42
C ALA A 180 6.16 -4.56 -0.22
N ALA A 181 6.43 -3.54 0.60
CA ALA A 181 7.11 -2.33 0.15
C ALA A 181 8.46 -2.68 -0.49
N ASN A 182 8.71 -2.22 -1.70
CA ASN A 182 10.00 -2.39 -2.38
C ASN A 182 10.40 -1.15 -3.20
N ALA A 183 9.50 -0.19 -3.35
CA ALA A 183 9.79 1.09 -3.97
C ALA A 183 9.59 2.19 -2.94
N SER A 184 10.26 3.32 -3.16
CA SER A 184 10.10 4.53 -2.37
C SER A 184 10.20 5.74 -3.29
N ASP A 185 9.77 6.90 -2.80
CA ASP A 185 10.00 8.16 -3.51
C ASP A 185 11.51 8.40 -3.68
N GLU A 186 11.90 9.21 -4.67
CA GLU A 186 13.28 9.66 -4.83
C GLU A 186 13.82 10.20 -3.48
N PRO A 187 14.91 9.62 -2.94
CA PRO A 187 15.44 10.05 -1.67
C PRO A 187 16.13 11.39 -1.81
N VAL A 188 16.39 12.00 -0.66
CA VAL A 188 17.05 13.29 -0.54
C VAL A 188 18.36 13.29 -1.36
N PRO A 189 18.69 14.38 -2.10
CA PRO A 189 19.79 14.43 -3.08
C PRO A 189 21.20 13.99 -2.63
N ASP A 190 21.43 13.79 -1.33
CA ASP A 190 22.74 13.50 -0.75
C ASP A 190 22.99 12.00 -0.48
N ALA A 191 22.06 11.11 -0.87
CA ALA A 191 22.18 9.66 -0.72
C ALA A 191 22.48 8.95 -2.06
N ASP A 192 23.68 9.13 -2.62
CA ASP A 192 24.24 8.25 -3.66
C ASP A 192 24.54 6.87 -3.02
N PRO A 193 24.05 5.72 -3.57
CA PRO A 193 23.55 5.46 -4.94
C PRO A 193 22.02 5.37 -5.11
N ASN A 194 21.24 5.87 -4.17
CA ASN A 194 19.79 5.65 -4.10
C ASN A 194 18.95 6.65 -4.91
N VAL A 195 19.45 7.27 -5.98
CA VAL A 195 18.80 8.42 -6.67
C VAL A 195 17.31 8.23 -7.03
N TYR A 196 16.83 7.00 -7.21
CA TYR A 196 15.45 6.69 -7.61
C TYR A 196 14.63 5.95 -6.53
N GLY A 197 15.11 5.92 -5.29
CA GLY A 197 14.46 5.24 -4.17
C GLY A 197 15.48 4.67 -3.19
N TYR A 198 15.11 4.57 -1.92
CA TYR A 198 15.85 3.82 -0.90
C TYR A 198 15.99 2.35 -1.31
N CYS A 199 17.22 1.94 -1.62
CA CYS A 199 17.54 0.58 -2.03
C CYS A 199 18.93 0.18 -1.54
N PRO A 200 19.05 -0.40 -0.33
CA PRO A 200 20.33 -0.66 0.30
C PRO A 200 21.19 -1.67 -0.48
N ASN A 201 22.51 -1.63 -0.24
CA ASN A 201 23.50 -2.53 -0.85
C ASN A 201 23.25 -4.01 -0.54
N SER A 202 22.50 -4.31 0.53
CA SER A 202 22.03 -5.66 0.87
C SER A 202 21.27 -6.32 -0.28
N THR A 203 20.60 -5.54 -1.15
CA THR A 203 19.97 -6.01 -2.39
C THR A 203 20.93 -6.85 -3.25
N TRP A 204 22.20 -6.47 -3.32
CA TRP A 204 23.23 -7.18 -4.08
C TRP A 204 23.83 -8.38 -3.33
N ALA A 205 23.66 -8.43 -2.02
CA ALA A 205 24.13 -9.50 -1.15
C ALA A 205 23.11 -10.65 -1.03
N GLY A 206 22.02 -10.60 -1.80
CA GLY A 206 20.95 -11.59 -1.77
C GLY A 206 19.91 -11.29 -0.70
N ALA A 207 19.62 -10.02 -0.42
CA ALA A 207 18.37 -9.60 0.22
C ALA A 207 17.24 -9.50 -0.83
N PRO A 208 15.96 -9.43 -0.42
CA PRO A 208 14.90 -9.03 -1.35
C PRO A 208 15.19 -7.63 -1.93
N TYR A 209 14.65 -7.36 -3.12
CA TYR A 209 14.90 -6.09 -3.80
C TYR A 209 14.48 -4.89 -2.97
N CYS A 210 15.44 -4.00 -2.69
CA CYS A 210 15.26 -2.76 -1.93
C CYS A 210 14.61 -2.96 -0.56
N ARG A 211 14.92 -4.09 0.06
CA ARG A 211 14.49 -4.47 1.40
C ARG A 211 15.61 -5.13 2.17
N ASP A 212 15.48 -5.13 3.48
CA ASP A 212 16.26 -5.93 4.39
C ASP A 212 16.05 -7.43 4.21
N ILE A 213 17.03 -8.20 4.66
CA ILE A 213 16.92 -9.68 4.72
C ILE A 213 15.83 -10.09 5.71
N LEU A 214 15.69 -9.36 6.81
CA LEU A 214 14.73 -9.65 7.87
C LEU A 214 13.74 -8.50 7.97
N SER A 215 12.45 -8.80 7.82
CA SER A 215 11.35 -7.81 7.87
C SER A 215 11.09 -7.21 9.26
N SER A 216 11.85 -7.61 10.28
CA SER A 216 11.81 -7.04 11.63
C SER A 216 12.90 -5.99 11.86
N THR A 217 13.81 -5.81 10.91
CA THR A 217 14.85 -4.79 10.98
C THR A 217 14.21 -3.44 10.68
N TYR A 218 14.57 -2.43 11.47
CA TYR A 218 14.19 -1.04 11.21
C TYR A 218 15.44 -0.16 11.30
N HIS A 219 15.63 0.67 10.29
CA HIS A 219 16.66 1.69 10.25
C HIS A 219 16.01 3.08 10.32
N ALA A 220 16.49 3.93 11.22
CA ALA A 220 16.04 5.33 11.29
C ALA A 220 16.66 6.22 10.19
N GLY A 221 17.54 5.66 9.36
CA GLY A 221 18.26 6.33 8.28
C GLY A 221 19.60 5.67 7.99
N GLY A 222 20.35 6.23 7.03
CA GLY A 222 21.68 5.73 6.67
C GLY A 222 21.67 4.78 5.47
N PRO A 223 22.78 4.07 5.21
CA PRO A 223 22.98 3.29 3.99
C PRO A 223 22.13 2.00 3.92
N ASP A 224 21.65 1.53 5.07
CA ASP A 224 20.82 0.33 5.18
C ASP A 224 19.31 0.66 5.15
N TYR A 225 18.95 1.95 5.18
CA TYR A 225 17.56 2.40 5.09
C TYR A 225 16.92 2.01 3.76
N ASP A 226 15.72 1.45 3.82
CA ASP A 226 15.06 0.82 2.68
C ASP A 226 13.60 1.28 2.45
N ALA A 227 12.89 0.61 1.54
CA ALA A 227 11.50 0.92 1.24
C ALA A 227 10.52 0.56 2.37
N ASP A 228 10.82 -0.46 3.18
CA ASP A 228 10.02 -0.88 4.34
C ASP A 228 10.16 0.16 5.47
N ASP A 229 11.38 0.61 5.75
CA ASP A 229 11.67 1.69 6.70
C ASP A 229 10.92 2.97 6.34
N PHE A 230 10.96 3.35 5.05
CA PHE A 230 10.20 4.50 4.56
C PHE A 230 8.70 4.35 4.76
N ALA A 231 8.16 3.15 4.52
CA ALA A 231 6.75 2.88 4.75
C ALA A 231 6.37 2.99 6.23
N ARG A 232 7.23 2.51 7.16
CA ARG A 232 7.02 2.65 8.61
C ARG A 232 7.04 4.10 9.05
N ASP A 233 8.01 4.89 8.58
CA ASP A 233 8.09 6.31 8.92
C ASP A 233 6.87 7.09 8.42
N MET A 234 6.36 6.75 7.22
CA MET A 234 5.16 7.39 6.70
C MET A 234 3.88 6.91 7.41
N ALA A 235 3.87 5.68 7.95
CA ALA A 235 2.80 5.22 8.82
C ALA A 235 2.78 6.01 10.14
N ASP A 236 3.95 6.23 10.76
CA ASP A 236 4.10 7.03 11.96
C ASP A 236 3.67 8.48 11.71
N PHE A 237 4.10 9.07 10.59
CA PHE A 237 3.65 10.40 10.16
C PHE A 237 2.12 10.50 10.08
N VAL A 238 1.44 9.48 9.58
CA VAL A 238 -0.03 9.49 9.45
C VAL A 238 -0.72 9.23 10.79
N GLY A 239 -0.32 8.18 11.52
CA GLY A 239 -1.11 7.66 12.63
C GLY A 239 -0.62 8.02 14.04
N CYS A 240 0.67 8.32 14.25
CA CYS A 240 1.15 8.72 15.58
C CYS A 240 0.52 10.04 16.02
N TYR A 241 0.41 10.26 17.33
CA TYR A 241 -0.23 11.47 17.84
C TYR A 241 0.56 12.75 17.50
N PRO A 242 -0.14 13.87 17.19
CA PRO A 242 0.50 15.15 16.87
C PRO A 242 1.13 15.82 18.10
N THR A 243 0.71 15.45 19.30
CA THR A 243 1.24 15.97 20.56
C THR A 243 1.54 14.83 21.51
N SER A 244 2.76 14.80 22.05
CA SER A 244 3.23 13.72 22.94
C SER A 244 3.10 12.33 22.32
N PRO A 245 3.70 12.07 21.13
CA PRO A 245 3.68 10.75 20.52
C PRO A 245 4.33 9.71 21.45
N TYR A 246 3.91 8.45 21.31
CA TYR A 246 4.53 7.35 22.04
C TYR A 246 6.00 7.19 21.64
N ALA A 247 6.81 6.65 22.56
CA ALA A 247 8.26 6.51 22.36
C ALA A 247 8.66 5.63 21.17
N GLY A 248 7.74 4.78 20.68
CA GLY A 248 7.99 3.95 19.50
C GLY A 248 7.81 4.69 18.17
N CYS A 249 7.21 5.87 18.16
CA CYS A 249 7.02 6.66 16.94
C CYS A 249 8.34 7.33 16.53
N SER A 250 8.69 7.27 15.24
CA SER A 250 9.87 7.96 14.69
C SER A 250 9.72 9.48 14.71
N SER A 251 8.49 9.99 14.67
CA SER A 251 8.17 11.42 14.78
C SER A 251 6.74 11.67 15.29
N ALA A 252 6.37 12.95 15.49
CA ALA A 252 4.97 13.31 15.74
C ALA A 252 4.16 13.16 14.45
N GLY A 253 3.02 12.48 14.53
CA GLY A 253 2.16 12.22 13.38
C GLY A 253 0.92 13.11 13.33
N GLN A 254 -0.11 12.65 12.62
CA GLN A 254 -1.38 13.36 12.45
C GLN A 254 -2.51 12.79 13.31
N GLY A 255 -2.32 11.63 13.95
CA GLY A 255 -3.34 10.94 14.74
C GLY A 255 -4.49 10.37 13.90
N ALA A 256 -4.26 10.12 12.61
CA ALA A 256 -5.27 9.52 11.74
C ALA A 256 -5.42 8.02 11.99
N VAL A 257 -6.63 7.50 11.79
CA VAL A 257 -6.90 6.06 11.85
C VAL A 257 -6.41 5.44 10.55
N ILE A 258 -5.68 4.33 10.62
CA ILE A 258 -5.21 3.60 9.43
C ILE A 258 -5.77 2.18 9.48
N PHE A 259 -6.43 1.78 8.40
CA PHE A 259 -6.79 0.41 8.10
C PHE A 259 -5.90 -0.11 6.97
N THR A 260 -5.51 -1.38 7.04
CA THR A 260 -4.71 -2.01 6.00
C THR A 260 -5.38 -3.28 5.51
N ILE A 261 -5.33 -3.51 4.20
CA ILE A 261 -5.86 -4.68 3.53
C ILE A 261 -4.71 -5.33 2.75
N GLY A 262 -4.29 -6.51 3.18
CA GLY A 262 -3.38 -7.36 2.42
C GLY A 262 -4.17 -8.26 1.45
N LEU A 263 -3.83 -8.22 0.17
CA LEU A 263 -4.52 -8.95 -0.89
C LEU A 263 -3.65 -10.04 -1.50
N GLY A 264 -4.20 -11.24 -1.71
CA GLY A 264 -3.50 -12.32 -2.39
C GLY A 264 -2.39 -12.96 -1.56
N SER A 265 -1.70 -13.96 -2.13
CA SER A 265 -0.66 -14.70 -1.40
C SER A 265 0.67 -13.96 -1.32
N GLN A 266 0.92 -12.98 -2.19
CA GLN A 266 2.22 -12.28 -2.27
C GLN A 266 2.52 -11.45 -0.99
N VAL A 267 1.51 -10.96 -0.28
CA VAL A 267 1.71 -10.33 1.04
C VAL A 267 2.25 -11.31 2.10
N LEU A 268 2.12 -12.62 1.86
CA LEU A 268 2.57 -13.71 2.73
C LEU A 268 3.94 -14.27 2.33
N ASP A 269 4.59 -13.70 1.31
CA ASP A 269 5.89 -14.19 0.86
C ASP A 269 6.99 -13.95 1.90
N THR A 270 7.70 -15.03 2.23
CA THR A 270 8.92 -15.02 3.07
C THR A 270 10.15 -15.16 2.19
N TYR A 271 11.25 -14.51 2.58
CA TYR A 271 12.45 -14.50 1.75
C TYR A 271 13.49 -15.55 2.16
N ALA A 272 13.59 -15.85 3.46
CA ALA A 272 14.51 -16.84 4.00
C ALA A 272 13.84 -17.78 5.01
N PRO A 273 14.35 -19.01 5.21
CA PRO A 273 13.86 -19.88 6.28
C PRO A 273 13.96 -19.21 7.66
N GLY A 274 12.83 -19.11 8.37
CA GLY A 274 12.73 -18.44 9.67
C GLY A 274 12.53 -16.91 9.61
N ASP A 275 12.40 -16.34 8.41
CA ASP A 275 11.95 -14.96 8.20
C ASP A 275 10.43 -14.86 8.29
N VAL A 276 9.92 -13.67 8.64
CA VAL A 276 8.48 -13.40 8.64
C VAL A 276 8.08 -12.68 7.35
N ALA A 277 6.85 -12.90 6.91
CA ALA A 277 6.39 -12.39 5.63
C ALA A 277 6.40 -10.86 5.61
N HIS A 278 7.17 -10.29 4.66
CA HIS A 278 7.48 -8.85 4.63
C HIS A 278 6.23 -7.99 4.51
N GLY A 279 5.32 -8.36 3.61
CA GLY A 279 4.13 -7.56 3.31
C GLY A 279 3.18 -7.50 4.50
N VAL A 280 2.76 -8.65 5.03
CA VAL A 280 1.87 -8.71 6.19
C VAL A 280 2.49 -8.15 7.46
N SER A 281 3.80 -8.34 7.70
CA SER A 281 4.50 -7.76 8.85
C SER A 281 4.39 -6.23 8.84
N LEU A 282 4.68 -5.61 7.69
CA LEU A 282 4.54 -4.17 7.50
C LEU A 282 3.07 -3.72 7.63
N LEU A 283 2.13 -4.42 7.00
CA LEU A 283 0.71 -4.03 7.08
C LEU A 283 0.16 -4.09 8.50
N ARG A 284 0.55 -5.10 9.28
CA ARG A 284 0.18 -5.17 10.70
C ARG A 284 0.81 -4.05 11.53
N TYR A 285 2.07 -3.69 11.26
CA TYR A 285 2.69 -2.52 11.85
C TYR A 285 1.87 -1.25 11.57
N ILE A 286 1.55 -1.00 10.30
CA ILE A 286 0.79 0.18 9.87
C ILE A 286 -0.61 0.20 10.53
N ALA A 287 -1.29 -0.94 10.58
CA ALA A 287 -2.58 -1.08 11.24
C ALA A 287 -2.51 -0.84 12.76
N ASN A 288 -1.43 -1.29 13.41
CA ASN A 288 -1.19 -1.05 14.83
C ASN A 288 -1.03 0.45 15.11
N VAL A 289 -0.19 1.14 14.32
CA VAL A 289 -0.06 2.61 14.39
C VAL A 289 -1.41 3.28 14.20
N GLY A 290 -2.21 2.83 13.23
CA GLY A 290 -3.55 3.36 12.98
C GLY A 290 -4.62 3.01 14.02
N TYR A 291 -4.34 2.11 14.96
CA TYR A 291 -5.31 1.66 15.96
C TYR A 291 -5.42 2.66 17.11
N ASP A 292 -4.29 3.05 17.71
CA ASP A 292 -4.19 3.95 18.87
C ASP A 292 -3.00 4.93 18.81
N GLY A 293 -2.34 5.05 17.66
CA GLY A 293 -1.17 5.92 17.48
C GLY A 293 0.11 5.39 18.11
N ASN A 294 0.17 4.09 18.48
CA ASN A 294 1.31 3.48 19.14
C ASN A 294 1.88 2.29 18.33
N PRO A 295 3.09 2.39 17.77
CA PRO A 295 3.73 1.27 17.05
C PRO A 295 4.23 0.15 17.97
N ALA A 296 4.20 0.31 19.29
CA ALA A 296 4.73 -0.70 20.21
C ALA A 296 3.96 -2.03 20.12
N SER A 297 4.69 -3.12 19.91
CA SER A 297 4.12 -4.48 19.79
C SER A 297 3.33 -4.94 21.01
N ALA A 298 3.60 -4.38 22.19
CA ALA A 298 2.86 -4.68 23.41
C ALA A 298 1.38 -4.25 23.36
N ASN A 299 1.03 -3.32 22.47
CA ASN A 299 -0.33 -2.84 22.25
C ASN A 299 -0.94 -3.37 20.95
N ASP A 300 -0.19 -4.17 20.20
CA ASP A 300 -0.65 -4.70 18.94
C ASP A 300 -1.84 -5.65 19.17
N PRO A 301 -3.04 -5.32 18.64
CA PRO A 301 -4.19 -6.22 18.73
C PRO A 301 -3.97 -7.56 18.01
N CYS A 302 -2.96 -7.62 17.14
CA CYS A 302 -2.50 -8.82 16.45
C CYS A 302 -1.39 -9.56 17.21
N ALA A 303 -0.92 -9.09 18.36
CA ALA A 303 0.23 -9.65 19.12
C ALA A 303 0.12 -11.18 19.32
N ALA A 304 -1.09 -11.69 19.59
CA ALA A 304 -1.35 -13.11 19.80
C ALA A 304 -1.12 -13.98 18.54
N PHE A 305 -1.18 -13.39 17.35
CA PHE A 305 -1.02 -14.08 16.07
C PHE A 305 0.41 -14.02 15.52
N TYR A 306 1.32 -13.31 16.20
CA TYR A 306 2.75 -13.39 15.89
C TYR A 306 3.39 -14.65 16.49
N ASN A 307 2.84 -15.17 17.60
CA ASN A 307 3.42 -16.26 18.39
C ASN A 307 2.35 -17.29 18.78
N ASP A 308 1.67 -17.92 17.81
CA ASP A 308 0.71 -18.99 18.16
C ASP A 308 1.37 -20.26 18.72
N GLY A 309 2.69 -20.25 18.89
CA GLY A 309 3.37 -21.11 19.84
C GLY A 309 3.55 -22.55 19.37
N ASP A 310 3.36 -22.82 18.08
CA ASP A 310 3.78 -24.11 17.56
C ASP A 310 5.30 -24.17 17.43
N ASN A 311 5.89 -25.00 18.30
CA ASN A 311 7.31 -25.35 18.29
C ASN A 311 7.54 -26.66 17.50
N ASP A 312 6.55 -27.09 16.70
CA ASP A 312 6.63 -28.25 15.80
C ASP A 312 7.57 -28.04 14.60
N GLY A 313 8.06 -26.81 14.41
CA GLY A 313 9.01 -26.49 13.34
C GLY A 313 8.35 -26.29 11.98
N ASP A 314 7.02 -26.08 11.94
CA ASP A 314 6.28 -25.72 10.73
C ASP A 314 6.20 -24.20 10.46
N GLY A 315 6.40 -23.37 11.50
CA GLY A 315 6.54 -21.91 11.40
C GLY A 315 5.27 -21.15 11.05
N THR A 316 4.08 -21.71 11.30
CA THR A 316 2.80 -21.12 10.85
C THR A 316 2.33 -19.95 11.73
N HIS A 317 2.94 -18.79 11.58
CA HIS A 317 2.30 -17.54 11.97
C HIS A 317 0.93 -17.42 11.26
N ASN A 318 -0.16 -17.18 12.01
CA ASN A 318 -1.49 -16.94 11.42
C ASN A 318 -1.59 -15.51 10.87
N TRP A 319 -0.86 -15.27 9.77
CA TRP A 319 -0.79 -14.00 9.05
C TRP A 319 -2.13 -13.62 8.38
N GLU A 320 -2.99 -14.60 8.12
CA GLU A 320 -4.28 -14.42 7.44
C GLU A 320 -5.39 -13.92 8.38
N GLU A 321 -5.19 -13.99 9.70
CA GLU A 321 -6.21 -13.60 10.67
C GLU A 321 -6.46 -12.09 10.68
N TRP A 322 -7.74 -11.70 10.70
CA TRP A 322 -8.17 -10.31 10.86
C TRP A 322 -8.04 -9.90 12.32
N CYS A 323 -7.36 -8.79 12.57
CA CYS A 323 -7.06 -8.34 13.93
C CYS A 323 -6.81 -6.84 13.95
N GLY A 324 -7.19 -6.15 15.03
CA GLY A 324 -6.99 -4.70 15.12
C GLY A 324 -7.61 -3.97 13.94
N ASN A 325 -6.84 -3.17 13.20
CA ASN A 325 -7.24 -2.54 11.94
C ASN A 325 -6.70 -3.25 10.68
N TYR A 326 -6.10 -4.43 10.84
CA TYR A 326 -5.56 -5.25 9.75
C TYR A 326 -6.62 -6.24 9.23
N TYR A 327 -6.69 -6.34 7.90
CA TYR A 327 -7.51 -7.31 7.18
C TYR A 327 -6.67 -8.03 6.14
N PHE A 328 -7.00 -9.30 5.91
CA PHE A 328 -6.43 -10.11 4.86
C PHE A 328 -7.52 -10.61 3.92
N SER A 329 -7.24 -10.61 2.62
CA SER A 329 -8.13 -11.12 1.60
C SER A 329 -7.33 -12.03 0.66
N PRO A 330 -7.50 -13.36 0.70
CA PRO A 330 -6.73 -14.27 -0.15
C PRO A 330 -7.03 -14.10 -1.64
N THR A 331 -8.17 -13.50 -1.99
CA THR A 331 -8.60 -13.18 -3.36
C THR A 331 -9.38 -11.88 -3.37
N GLY A 332 -9.56 -11.27 -4.54
CA GLY A 332 -10.39 -10.07 -4.69
C GLY A 332 -11.86 -10.25 -4.26
N ASN A 333 -12.41 -11.46 -4.35
CA ASN A 333 -13.83 -11.74 -4.07
C ASN A 333 -14.28 -11.44 -2.63
N GLN A 334 -13.34 -11.42 -1.67
CA GLN A 334 -13.65 -11.15 -0.26
C GLN A 334 -13.53 -9.66 0.10
N LEU A 335 -13.02 -8.82 -0.80
CA LEU A 335 -12.78 -7.40 -0.53
C LEU A 335 -14.06 -6.64 -0.16
N ASN A 336 -15.21 -6.98 -0.76
CA ASN A 336 -16.48 -6.36 -0.42
C ASN A 336 -16.79 -6.49 1.08
N LYS A 337 -16.57 -7.68 1.66
CA LYS A 337 -16.78 -7.92 3.09
C LYS A 337 -15.82 -7.11 3.95
N VAL A 338 -14.56 -6.99 3.53
CA VAL A 338 -13.53 -6.20 4.22
C VAL A 338 -13.92 -4.72 4.26
N PHE A 339 -14.24 -4.14 3.10
CA PHE A 339 -14.62 -2.73 3.01
C PHE A 339 -15.93 -2.42 3.75
N GLU A 340 -16.91 -3.34 3.75
CA GLU A 340 -18.13 -3.20 4.55
C GLU A 340 -17.83 -3.15 6.06
N ASP A 341 -16.94 -4.02 6.55
CA ASP A 341 -16.57 -4.04 7.97
C ASP A 341 -15.81 -2.77 8.38
N ILE A 342 -14.87 -2.32 7.53
CA ILE A 342 -14.15 -1.04 7.74
C ILE A 342 -15.13 0.13 7.79
N ALA A 343 -16.04 0.24 6.82
CA ALA A 343 -17.05 1.29 6.80
C ALA A 343 -17.92 1.27 8.07
N SER A 344 -18.36 0.09 8.51
CA SER A 344 -19.14 -0.07 9.74
C SER A 344 -18.38 0.46 10.97
N ARG A 345 -17.11 0.05 11.13
CA ARG A 345 -16.27 0.49 12.26
C ARG A 345 -16.03 2.00 12.25
N ILE A 346 -15.81 2.57 11.08
CA ILE A 346 -15.69 4.01 10.90
C ILE A 346 -16.94 4.73 11.42
N PHE A 347 -18.14 4.31 11.03
CA PHE A 347 -19.38 4.95 11.47
C PHE A 347 -19.63 4.82 12.97
N THR A 348 -19.28 3.68 13.58
CA THR A 348 -19.40 3.53 15.05
C THR A 348 -18.52 4.50 15.83
N ARG A 349 -17.37 4.90 15.28
CA ARG A 349 -16.48 5.90 15.91
C ARG A 349 -17.04 7.33 15.86
N ILE A 350 -17.97 7.62 14.95
CA ILE A 350 -18.59 8.95 14.81
C ILE A 350 -19.84 9.08 15.70
N SER A 351 -20.48 7.97 16.07
CA SER A 351 -21.69 7.98 16.90
C SER A 351 -21.48 8.24 18.41
N HIS A 352 -20.25 8.48 18.85
CA HIS A 352 -19.86 8.73 20.24
C HIS A 352 -19.26 10.13 20.42
#